data_AF-A0A1H0Y3Z5-F1
#
_entry.id   AF-A0A1H0Y3Z5-F1
#
_cell.length_a   1.000
_cell.length_b   1.000
_cell.length_c   1.000
_cell.angle_alpha   90.00
_cell.angle_beta   90.00
_cell.angle_gamma   90.00
#
_symmetry.space_group_name_H-M   'P 1'
#
loop_
_entity.id
_entity.type
_entity.pdbx_description
1 polymer ?
#
loop_
_entity_poly.entity_id
_entity_poly.type
_entity_poly.pdbx_seq_one_letter_code
_entity_poly.pdbx_strand_id
1 'polypeptide(L)'
;MELKFGSKSQEFAVDGTVTGAKVTLVTDSGGYLPIMLPADKIGLSNDELEKLALDVVYRKNFRDKYENEKFAEYDSTIKELKESYETAEKMAKVATATLNDLINQMYADEVPADETTTEN
;
A
#
# COMPACT_ATOMS: atom_id res chain seq x y z
N MET A 1 -29.26 6.46 8.50
CA MET A 1 -29.73 5.12 8.12
C MET A 1 -28.49 4.24 8.08
N GLU A 2 -28.45 3.17 8.89
CA GLU A 2 -27.29 2.26 8.95
C GLU A 2 -27.54 1.11 7.96
N LEU A 3 -26.55 0.84 7.11
CA LEU A 3 -26.58 -0.26 6.13
C LEU A 3 -25.71 -1.39 6.68
N LYS A 4 -26.28 -2.60 6.76
CA LYS A 4 -25.60 -3.80 7.27
C LYS A 4 -25.67 -4.92 6.24
N PHE A 5 -24.76 -5.88 6.31
CA PHE A 5 -24.81 -7.06 5.47
C PHE A 5 -26.12 -7.83 5.68
N GLY A 6 -26.86 -8.05 4.60
CA GLY A 6 -28.04 -8.91 4.59
C GLY A 6 -27.73 -10.28 3.97
N SER A 7 -27.22 -10.30 2.75
CA SER A 7 -26.96 -11.54 2.02
C SER A 7 -25.91 -11.36 0.92
N LYS A 8 -25.35 -12.49 0.46
CA LYS A 8 -24.53 -12.57 -0.75
C LYS A 8 -25.02 -13.65 -1.71
N SER A 9 -24.91 -13.39 -3.00
CA SER A 9 -25.13 -14.38 -4.06
C SER A 9 -24.16 -14.18 -5.21
N GLN A 10 -23.91 -15.26 -5.96
CA GLN A 10 -23.16 -15.20 -7.20
C GLN A 10 -24.14 -14.96 -8.35
N GLU A 11 -23.84 -14.00 -9.21
CA GLU A 11 -24.65 -13.69 -10.37
C GLU A 11 -24.05 -14.33 -11.62
N PHE A 12 -24.93 -14.81 -12.50
CA PHE A 12 -24.59 -15.48 -13.73
C PHE A 12 -25.30 -14.79 -14.90
N ALA A 13 -24.65 -14.72 -16.05
CA ALA A 13 -25.28 -14.37 -17.31
C ALA A 13 -26.12 -15.55 -17.84
N VAL A 14 -26.89 -15.30 -18.91
CA VAL A 14 -27.78 -16.31 -19.52
C VAL A 14 -27.01 -17.54 -20.03
N ASP A 15 -25.75 -17.36 -20.40
CA ASP A 15 -24.82 -18.40 -20.87
C ASP A 15 -24.13 -19.18 -19.72
N GLY A 16 -24.41 -18.83 -18.46
CA GLY A 16 -23.76 -19.43 -17.29
C GLY A 16 -22.42 -18.79 -16.90
N THR A 17 -21.98 -17.73 -17.58
CA THR A 17 -20.76 -17.00 -17.21
C THR A 17 -20.96 -16.24 -15.89
N VAL A 18 -19.99 -16.29 -14.98
CA VAL A 18 -20.05 -15.55 -13.71
C VAL A 18 -19.88 -14.05 -13.98
N THR A 19 -20.86 -13.24 -13.58
CA THR A 19 -20.87 -11.79 -13.85
C THR A 19 -20.50 -10.95 -12.64
N GLY A 20 -20.68 -11.47 -11.43
CA GLY A 20 -20.33 -10.73 -10.22
C GLY A 20 -20.77 -11.40 -8.92
N ALA A 21 -20.38 -10.77 -7.82
CA ALA A 21 -20.86 -11.10 -6.48
C ALA A 21 -21.87 -10.02 -6.07
N LYS A 22 -23.14 -10.39 -5.93
CA LYS A 22 -24.19 -9.50 -5.43
C LYS A 22 -24.19 -9.53 -3.91
N VAL A 23 -24.00 -8.37 -3.29
CA VAL A 23 -24.12 -8.15 -1.85
C VAL A 23 -25.36 -7.30 -1.60
N THR A 24 -26.28 -7.79 -0.79
CA THR A 24 -27.46 -7.00 -0.40
C THR A 24 -27.20 -6.38 0.96
N LEU A 25 -27.18 -5.05 1.01
CA LEU A 25 -27.16 -4.30 2.25
C LEU A 25 -28.59 -4.05 2.72
N VAL A 26 -28.86 -4.19 4.01
CA VAL A 26 -30.18 -4.00 4.61
C VAL A 26 -30.15 -2.92 5.68
N THR A 27 -31.29 -2.28 5.90
CA THR A 27 -31.50 -1.34 7.00
C THR A 27 -32.48 -1.93 8.01
N ASP A 28 -32.39 -1.49 9.27
CA ASP A 28 -33.31 -1.94 10.33
C ASP A 28 -34.79 -1.60 10.02
N SER A 29 -35.03 -0.66 9.11
CA SER A 29 -36.36 -0.28 8.62
C SER A 29 -36.86 -1.15 7.45
N GLY A 30 -36.17 -2.24 7.11
CA GLY A 30 -36.54 -3.15 6.02
C GLY A 30 -36.16 -2.68 4.61
N GLY A 31 -35.33 -1.64 4.49
CA GLY A 31 -34.75 -1.24 3.20
C GLY A 31 -33.70 -2.26 2.77
N TYR A 32 -33.61 -2.51 1.46
CA TYR A 32 -32.58 -3.38 0.88
C TYR A 32 -31.93 -2.70 -0.33
N LEU A 33 -30.61 -2.79 -0.42
CA LEU A 33 -29.79 -2.17 -1.45
C LEU A 33 -28.83 -3.20 -2.03
N PRO A 34 -29.09 -3.72 -3.25
CA PRO A 34 -28.18 -4.64 -3.91
C PRO A 34 -26.98 -3.89 -4.49
N ILE A 35 -25.78 -4.37 -4.20
CA ILE A 35 -24.50 -3.88 -4.68
C ILE A 35 -23.79 -4.99 -5.45
N MET A 36 -23.41 -4.70 -6.69
CA MET A 36 -22.63 -5.61 -7.52
C MET A 36 -21.14 -5.36 -7.29
N LEU A 37 -20.47 -6.37 -6.76
CA LEU A 37 -19.02 -6.43 -6.62
C LEU A 37 -18.42 -7.33 -7.73
N PRO A 38 -17.11 -7.19 -8.01
CA PRO A 38 -16.40 -8.08 -8.92
C PRO A 38 -16.56 -9.56 -8.54
N ALA A 39 -16.60 -10.44 -9.54
CA ALA A 39 -16.90 -11.86 -9.35
C ALA A 39 -15.91 -12.59 -8.43
N ASP A 40 -14.63 -12.20 -8.45
CA ASP A 40 -13.58 -12.75 -7.60
C ASP A 40 -13.78 -12.47 -6.10
N LYS A 41 -14.67 -11.53 -5.75
CA LYS A 41 -14.93 -11.15 -4.35
C LYS A 41 -15.89 -12.09 -3.63
N ILE A 42 -16.58 -13.00 -4.31
CA ILE A 42 -17.60 -13.87 -3.70
C ILE A 42 -17.04 -14.71 -2.51
N GLY A 43 -15.75 -15.05 -2.57
CA GLY A 43 -15.05 -15.83 -1.54
C GLY A 43 -14.68 -15.06 -0.28
N LEU A 44 -14.83 -13.73 -0.25
CA LEU A 44 -14.53 -12.92 0.93
C LEU A 44 -15.53 -13.17 2.07
N SER A 45 -15.09 -12.84 3.28
CA SER A 45 -15.95 -12.86 4.48
C SER A 45 -17.07 -11.82 4.36
N ASN A 46 -18.13 -12.01 5.16
CA ASN A 46 -19.26 -11.08 5.14
C ASN A 46 -18.84 -9.66 5.54
N ASP A 47 -17.94 -9.51 6.52
CA ASP A 47 -17.44 -8.22 6.98
C ASP A 47 -16.62 -7.50 5.90
N GLU A 48 -15.80 -8.23 5.14
CA GLU A 48 -15.06 -7.68 4.01
C GLU A 48 -15.99 -7.24 2.88
N LEU A 49 -17.00 -8.06 2.57
CA LEU A 49 -18.02 -7.74 1.57
C LEU A 49 -18.87 -6.54 1.98
N GLU A 50 -19.22 -6.42 3.26
CA GLU A 50 -19.93 -5.27 3.80
C GLU A 50 -19.11 -4.00 3.60
N LYS A 51 -17.84 -3.99 3.99
CA LYS A 51 -16.94 -2.83 3.81
C LYS A 51 -16.83 -2.42 2.35
N LEU A 52 -16.62 -3.39 1.44
CA LEU A 52 -16.54 -3.11 0.01
C LEU A 52 -17.86 -2.57 -0.55
N ALA A 53 -18.99 -3.12 -0.13
CA ALA A 53 -20.30 -2.64 -0.56
C ALA A 53 -20.59 -1.22 -0.04
N LEU A 54 -20.26 -0.94 1.22
CA LEU A 54 -20.37 0.39 1.81
C LEU A 54 -19.45 1.41 1.11
N ASP A 55 -18.22 1.02 0.75
CA ASP A 55 -17.29 1.86 -0.02
C ASP A 55 -17.87 2.24 -1.38
N VAL A 56 -18.46 1.28 -2.10
CA VAL A 56 -19.15 1.53 -3.37
C VAL A 56 -20.32 2.51 -3.20
N VAL A 57 -21.12 2.35 -2.15
CA VAL A 57 -22.22 3.26 -1.81
C VAL A 57 -21.70 4.66 -1.48
N TYR A 58 -20.66 4.75 -0.67
CA TYR A 58 -20.07 6.02 -0.25
C TYR A 58 -19.47 6.76 -1.45
N ARG A 59 -18.67 6.09 -2.27
CA ARG A 59 -18.11 6.64 -3.52
C ARG A 59 -19.18 7.16 -4.47
N LYS A 60 -20.29 6.42 -4.61
CA LYS A 60 -21.39 6.81 -5.52
C LYS A 60 -22.16 8.03 -5.03
N ASN A 61 -22.35 8.17 -3.71
CA ASN A 61 -23.17 9.24 -3.12
C ASN A 61 -22.34 10.48 -2.72
N PHE A 62 -21.06 10.32 -2.42
CA PHE A 62 -20.17 11.35 -1.87
C PHE A 62 -18.84 11.41 -2.61
N ARG A 63 -18.87 11.36 -3.95
CA ARG A 63 -17.67 11.26 -4.80
C ARG A 63 -16.58 12.25 -4.42
N ASP A 64 -16.89 13.54 -4.34
CA ASP A 64 -15.88 14.58 -4.12
C ASP A 64 -15.21 14.42 -2.74
N LYS A 65 -15.98 13.98 -1.72
CA LYS A 65 -15.45 13.70 -0.38
C LYS A 65 -14.58 12.44 -0.37
N TYR A 66 -15.06 11.37 -1.01
CA TYR A 66 -14.32 10.13 -1.16
C TYR A 66 -12.98 10.33 -1.86
N GLU A 67 -12.97 11.06 -2.98
CA GLU A 67 -11.77 11.37 -3.73
C GLU A 67 -10.79 12.18 -2.88
N ASN A 68 -11.25 13.25 -2.23
CA ASN A 68 -10.40 14.06 -1.35
C ASN A 68 -9.79 13.25 -0.19
N GLU A 69 -10.57 12.37 0.43
CA GLU A 69 -10.06 11.49 1.50
C GLU A 69 -9.00 10.51 0.98
N LYS A 70 -9.20 9.95 -0.22
CA LYS A 70 -8.23 9.03 -0.85
C LYS A 70 -6.96 9.74 -1.32
N PHE A 71 -7.08 10.95 -1.85
CA PHE A 71 -5.92 11.77 -2.20
C PHE A 71 -5.11 12.14 -0.95
N ALA A 72 -5.76 12.54 0.14
CA ALA A 72 -5.08 12.83 1.40
C ALA A 72 -4.34 11.59 1.96
N GLU A 73 -4.95 10.40 1.87
CA GLU A 73 -4.33 9.12 2.27
C GLU A 73 -3.07 8.83 1.43
N TYR A 74 -3.13 9.06 0.11
CA TYR A 74 -1.98 8.90 -0.78
C TYR A 74 -0.88 9.93 -0.52
N ASP A 75 -1.23 11.19 -0.31
CA ASP A 75 -0.26 12.24 0.01
C ASP A 75 0.49 11.93 1.32
N SER A 76 -0.23 11.46 2.34
CA SER A 76 0.38 11.01 3.60
C SER A 76 1.36 9.86 3.37
N THR A 77 0.93 8.83 2.63
CA THR A 77 1.76 7.67 2.32
C THR A 77 3.01 8.06 1.53
N ILE A 78 2.87 8.95 0.54
CA ILE A 78 3.99 9.45 -0.27
C ILE A 78 4.96 10.25 0.61
N LYS A 79 4.46 11.05 1.54
CA LYS A 79 5.29 11.81 2.48
C LYS A 79 6.11 10.87 3.37
N GLU A 80 5.47 9.86 3.97
CA GLU A 80 6.15 8.86 4.80
C GLU A 80 7.23 8.09 4.01
N LEU A 81 6.93 7.70 2.76
CA LEU A 81 7.90 7.05 1.89
C LEU A 81 9.10 7.96 1.56
N LYS A 82 8.87 9.26 1.31
CA LYS A 82 9.95 10.22 1.08
C LYS A 82 10.84 10.38 2.32
N GLU A 83 10.26 10.51 3.51
CA GLU A 83 11.00 10.62 4.76
C GLU A 83 11.85 9.36 5.04
N SER A 84 11.28 8.18 4.77
CA SER A 84 11.99 6.90 4.85
C SER A 84 13.16 6.85 3.85
N TYR A 85 12.94 7.29 2.62
CA TYR A 85 13.96 7.32 1.58
C TYR A 85 15.10 8.29 1.92
N GLU A 86 14.79 9.50 2.37
CA GLU A 86 15.80 10.48 2.81
C GLU A 86 16.63 9.94 3.99
N THR A 87 16.00 9.21 4.90
CA THR A 87 16.68 8.57 6.03
C THR A 87 17.62 7.46 5.56
N ALA A 88 17.15 6.60 4.64
CA ALA A 88 17.96 5.55 4.05
C ALA A 88 19.15 6.12 3.26
N GLU A 89 18.95 7.21 2.51
CA GLU A 89 20.00 7.90 1.78
C GLU A 89 21.08 8.48 2.73
N LYS A 90 20.66 9.12 3.83
CA LYS A 90 21.58 9.61 4.85
C LYS A 90 22.37 8.47 5.50
N MET A 91 21.71 7.37 5.85
CA MET A 91 22.39 6.19 6.40
C MET A 91 23.40 5.59 5.42
N ALA A 92 23.04 5.49 4.13
CA ALA A 92 23.95 4.99 3.10
C ALA A 92 25.18 5.90 2.94
N LYS A 93 24.99 7.22 2.97
CA LYS A 93 26.08 8.21 2.94
C LYS A 93 27.00 8.08 4.16
N VAL A 94 26.43 7.98 5.36
CA VAL A 94 27.19 7.79 6.61
C VAL A 94 27.97 6.48 6.56
N ALA A 95 27.33 5.37 6.20
CA ALA A 95 28.00 4.08 6.08
C ALA A 95 29.15 4.13 5.06
N THR A 96 28.94 4.76 3.90
CA THR A 96 29.99 4.92 2.89
C THR A 96 31.16 5.77 3.42
N ALA A 97 30.87 6.87 4.12
CA ALA A 97 31.90 7.71 4.73
C ALA A 97 32.69 6.94 5.80
N THR A 98 32.00 6.23 6.70
CA THR A 98 32.65 5.40 7.73
C THR A 98 33.51 4.29 7.12
N LEU A 99 33.04 3.64 6.06
CA LEU A 99 33.85 2.64 5.33
C LEU A 99 35.10 3.26 4.72
N ASN A 100 34.98 4.45 4.11
CA ASN A 100 36.13 5.16 3.55
C ASN A 100 37.13 5.59 4.65
N ASP A 101 36.65 6.03 5.81
CA ASP A 101 37.50 6.40 6.95
C ASP A 101 38.26 5.18 7.50
N LEU A 102 37.59 4.03 7.62
CA LEU A 102 38.23 2.77 8.02
C LEU A 102 39.29 2.31 7.02
N ILE A 103 39.00 2.40 5.72
CA ILE A 103 39.97 2.15 4.65
C ILE A 103 41.19 3.05 4.83
N ASN A 104 40.98 4.36 4.94
CA ASN A 104 42.08 5.32 5.10
C ASN A 104 42.92 5.04 6.35
N GLN A 105 42.32 4.66 7.48
CA GLN A 105 43.06 4.29 8.69
C GLN A 105 43.90 3.01 8.49
N MET A 106 43.36 1.99 7.83
CA MET A 106 44.10 0.75 7.54
C MET A 106 45.29 0.97 6.61
N TYR A 107 45.16 1.88 5.63
CA TYR A 107 46.24 2.19 4.67
C TYR A 107 47.15 3.34 5.13
N ALA A 108 46.84 4.04 6.23
CA ALA A 108 47.69 5.09 6.78
C ALA A 108 48.94 4.56 7.50
N ASP A 109 48.93 3.30 7.95
CA ASP A 109 50.07 2.62 8.58
C ASP A 109 50.99 1.93 7.57
N GLU A 110 50.67 1.94 6.27
CA GLU A 110 51.63 1.61 5.21
C GLU A 110 52.54 2.84 4.96
N VAL A 111 53.56 2.96 5.81
CA VAL A 111 54.74 3.80 5.57
C VAL A 111 55.17 3.61 4.10
N PRO A 112 55.43 4.68 3.32
CA PRO A 112 56.02 4.51 2.00
C PRO A 112 57.31 3.73 2.22
N ALA A 113 57.41 2.53 1.64
CA ALA A 113 58.66 1.81 1.57
C ALA A 113 59.62 2.73 0.81
N ASP A 114 60.43 3.43 1.60
CA ASP A 114 61.52 4.28 1.22
C ASP A 114 62.33 3.53 0.16
N GLU A 115 62.32 4.03 -1.08
CA GLU A 115 63.23 3.59 -2.13
C GLU A 115 64.66 4.02 -1.74
N THR A 116 65.21 3.44 -0.67
CA THR A 116 66.65 3.43 -0.42
C THR A 116 67.26 2.30 -1.22
N THR A 117 67.38 2.52 -2.53
CA THR A 117 68.37 1.77 -3.32
C THR A 117 69.69 2.52 -3.26
N THR A 118 70.46 2.26 -2.21
CA THR A 118 71.91 2.54 -2.20
C THR A 118 72.68 1.22 -2.16
N GLU A 119 73.64 1.13 -3.07
CA GLU A 119 74.84 0.26 -3.12
C GLU A 119 74.69 -1.19 -3.63
N ASN A 120 75.14 -1.44 -4.88
CA ASN A 120 76.54 -1.79 -5.21
C ASN A 120 76.81 -1.77 -6.71
#